data_AF-A0A958PF28-F1
#
_entry.id   AF-A0A958PF28-F1
#
_cell.length_a   1.000
_cell.length_b   1.000
_cell.length_c   1.000
_cell.angle_alpha   90.00
_cell.angle_beta   90.00
_cell.angle_gamma   90.00
#
_symmetry.space_group_name_H-M   'P 1'
#
loop_
_entity.id
_entity.type
_entity.pdbx_description
1 polymer ?
#
loop_
_entity_poly.entity_id
_entity_poly.type
_entity_poly.pdbx_seq_one_letter_code
_entity_poly.pdbx_strand_id
1 'polypeptide(L)'
;MLVKKFEASTIQDALALVKNNLGPDAIILSAKEHKPKFGIGGSGSIEITAAISEGKLKVKEFAESKLSQAAREVFKNAPVQKQRDFIDKTLRSAQQEFARKSVQFTQQRYVDIQDEEPVVQDFPNINEQLDNQMTYEERGVNKAEEPRLSANNRIKSAVQEAWRAVQKTSPSEVRVGAKPVDNDTIESLKNEIKMLKQIINNFNNVPQNFISLHPGAVEGIPYELSYLYEHLKSNGINSKNSTELVQKVKSSLDPSLYKKKPYVNAYLAKYFLSYLKVCEERYEGKNHLFLGPHSQGKTSSLIKFASELVIKSKQKIAVVSLDTKKIGA
;
A
#
# COMPACT_ATOMS: atom_id res chain seq x y z
N MET A 1 -13.91 -14.31 -5.82
CA MET A 1 -14.71 -14.87 -4.70
C MET A 1 -15.08 -16.29 -5.09
N LEU A 2 -14.76 -17.29 -4.26
CA LEU A 2 -15.06 -18.69 -4.57
C LEU A 2 -16.40 -19.07 -3.92
N VAL A 3 -17.34 -19.54 -4.73
CA VAL A 3 -18.64 -20.05 -4.29
C VAL A 3 -18.67 -21.56 -4.53
N LYS A 4 -19.08 -22.33 -3.54
CA LYS A 4 -19.28 -23.78 -3.65
C LYS A 4 -20.58 -24.20 -3.00
N LYS A 5 -21.19 -25.23 -3.59
CA LYS A 5 -22.38 -25.90 -3.05
C LYS A 5 -21.97 -27.19 -2.37
N PHE A 6 -22.59 -27.47 -1.24
CA PHE A 6 -22.38 -28.67 -0.45
C PHE A 6 -23.73 -29.29 -0.15
N GLU A 7 -23.85 -30.60 -0.37
CA GLU A 7 -25.06 -31.35 -0.06
C GLU A 7 -24.74 -32.44 0.97
N ALA A 8 -25.58 -32.56 1.99
CA ALA A 8 -25.46 -33.62 2.98
C ALA A 8 -26.83 -34.00 3.58
N SER A 9 -26.87 -35.14 4.25
CA SER A 9 -28.08 -35.65 4.91
C SER A 9 -28.52 -34.79 6.10
N THR A 10 -27.58 -34.09 6.75
CA THR A 10 -27.86 -33.22 7.91
C THR A 10 -27.21 -31.86 7.74
N ILE A 11 -27.78 -30.85 8.42
CA ILE A 11 -27.22 -29.48 8.43
C ILE A 11 -25.81 -29.51 9.03
N GLN A 12 -25.59 -30.32 10.07
CA GLN A 12 -24.31 -30.44 10.74
C GLN A 12 -23.23 -30.97 9.79
N ASP A 13 -23.55 -32.01 9.01
CA ASP A 13 -22.63 -32.57 8.02
C ASP A 13 -22.34 -31.58 6.89
N ALA A 14 -23.37 -30.88 6.39
CA ALA A 14 -23.21 -29.87 5.36
C ALA A 14 -22.32 -28.71 5.85
N LEU A 15 -22.50 -28.26 7.10
CA LEU A 15 -21.63 -27.24 7.72
C LEU A 15 -20.20 -27.76 7.95
N ALA A 16 -20.03 -29.03 8.30
CA ALA A 16 -18.71 -29.65 8.42
C ALA A 16 -17.98 -29.69 7.07
N LEU A 17 -18.69 -30.00 5.98
CA LEU A 17 -18.15 -29.96 4.62
C LEU A 17 -17.72 -28.55 4.21
N VAL A 18 -18.54 -27.54 4.51
CA VAL A 18 -18.21 -26.12 4.26
C VAL A 18 -16.95 -25.73 5.03
N LYS A 19 -16.88 -26.06 6.33
CA LYS A 19 -15.73 -25.75 7.19
C LYS A 19 -14.45 -26.43 6.68
N ASN A 20 -14.51 -27.72 6.35
CA ASN A 20 -13.36 -28.48 5.89
C ASN A 20 -12.85 -28.00 4.53
N ASN A 21 -13.74 -27.60 3.62
CA ASN A 21 -13.36 -27.16 2.28
C ASN A 21 -13.00 -25.68 2.21
N LEU A 22 -13.89 -24.80 2.67
CA LEU A 22 -13.73 -23.35 2.56
C LEU A 22 -13.03 -22.74 3.78
N GLY A 23 -13.18 -23.33 4.96
CA GLY A 23 -12.57 -22.84 6.20
C GLY A 23 -13.56 -22.17 7.15
N PRO A 24 -13.10 -21.75 8.33
CA PRO A 24 -13.95 -21.16 9.37
C PRO A 24 -14.51 -19.77 9.03
N ASP A 25 -13.95 -19.12 8.01
CA ASP A 25 -14.29 -17.76 7.57
C ASP A 25 -15.28 -17.73 6.39
N ALA A 26 -15.81 -18.89 5.98
CA ALA A 26 -16.78 -19.01 4.90
C ALA A 26 -18.13 -18.37 5.29
N ILE A 27 -18.77 -17.72 4.33
CA ILE A 27 -20.08 -17.08 4.47
C ILE A 27 -21.12 -17.97 3.80
N ILE A 28 -22.18 -18.34 4.52
CA ILE A 28 -23.31 -19.06 3.95
C ILE A 28 -24.18 -18.08 3.16
N LEU A 29 -24.35 -18.33 1.87
CA LEU A 29 -25.20 -17.53 0.98
C LEU A 29 -26.64 -18.03 0.96
N SER A 30 -26.82 -19.35 0.99
CA SER A 30 -28.13 -19.99 0.96
C SER A 30 -28.08 -21.36 1.61
N ALA A 31 -29.17 -21.74 2.29
CA ALA A 31 -29.39 -23.08 2.82
C ALA A 31 -30.80 -23.51 2.40
N LYS A 32 -30.89 -24.64 1.69
CA LYS A 32 -32.15 -25.16 1.16
C LYS A 32 -32.32 -26.62 1.57
N GLU A 33 -33.45 -26.91 2.18
CA GLU A 33 -33.84 -28.28 2.51
C GLU A 33 -34.61 -28.91 1.35
N HIS A 34 -34.21 -30.10 0.95
CA HIS A 34 -34.90 -30.95 0.01
C HIS A 34 -35.68 -32.01 0.77
N LYS A 35 -36.98 -31.78 0.91
CA LYS A 35 -37.91 -32.79 1.42
C LYS A 35 -38.27 -33.76 0.29
N PRO A 36 -38.31 -35.08 0.55
CA PRO A 36 -38.76 -36.04 -0.44
C PRO A 36 -40.19 -35.69 -0.88
N LYS A 37 -40.42 -35.61 -2.20
CA LYS A 37 -41.77 -35.54 -2.76
C LYS A 37 -42.22 -36.98 -2.99
N PHE A 38 -43.33 -37.38 -2.36
CA PHE A 38 -43.97 -38.71 -2.35
C PHE A 38 -43.44 -39.73 -1.32
N GLY A 39 -44.39 -40.28 -0.55
CA GLY A 39 -44.21 -41.04 0.69
C GLY A 39 -43.73 -42.48 0.52
N ILE A 40 -42.58 -42.69 -0.12
CA ILE A 40 -41.84 -43.96 0.00
C ILE A 40 -40.34 -43.65 0.16
N GLY A 41 -39.86 -43.69 1.41
CA GLY A 41 -38.47 -43.99 1.77
C GLY A 41 -37.34 -42.98 1.49
N GLY A 42 -37.58 -41.81 0.88
CA GLY A 42 -36.50 -40.84 0.61
C GLY A 42 -36.01 -40.10 1.85
N SER A 43 -34.73 -40.24 2.23
CA SER A 43 -34.11 -39.37 3.23
C SER A 43 -33.94 -37.96 2.67
N GLY A 44 -34.45 -36.94 3.37
CA GLY A 44 -34.25 -35.54 2.96
C GLY A 44 -32.76 -35.15 2.93
N SER A 45 -32.40 -34.22 2.06
CA SER A 45 -31.04 -33.66 1.98
C SER A 45 -31.05 -32.15 2.18
N ILE A 46 -29.91 -31.58 2.56
CA ILE A 46 -29.71 -30.14 2.72
C ILE A 46 -28.62 -29.68 1.77
N GLU A 47 -28.93 -28.69 0.93
CA GLU A 47 -27.99 -27.98 0.08
C GLU A 47 -27.58 -26.66 0.75
N ILE A 48 -26.29 -26.48 1.01
CA ILE A 48 -25.70 -25.24 1.50
C ILE A 48 -24.82 -24.64 0.41
N THR A 49 -25.16 -23.44 -0.04
CA THR A 49 -24.28 -22.62 -0.88
C THR A 49 -23.46 -21.71 0.03
N ALA A 50 -22.15 -21.86 0.00
CA ALA A 50 -21.22 -21.08 0.80
C ALA A 50 -20.18 -20.39 -0.10
N ALA A 51 -19.65 -19.27 0.38
CA ALA A 51 -18.66 -18.50 -0.34
C ALA A 51 -17.54 -18.00 0.55
N ILE A 52 -16.36 -17.85 -0.04
CA ILE A 52 -15.18 -17.29 0.64
C ILE A 52 -14.41 -16.39 -0.33
N SER A 53 -13.74 -15.37 0.21
CA SER A 53 -12.83 -14.57 -0.60
C SER A 53 -11.58 -15.40 -0.94
N GLU A 54 -11.03 -15.17 -2.13
CA GLU A 54 -9.83 -15.89 -2.60
C GLU A 54 -8.63 -15.64 -1.68
N GLY A 55 -8.48 -14.42 -1.17
CA GLY A 55 -7.43 -14.09 -0.20
C GLY A 55 -7.52 -14.94 1.07
N LYS A 56 -8.72 -15.09 1.66
CA LYS A 56 -8.90 -15.90 2.86
C LYS A 56 -8.71 -17.39 2.62
N LEU A 57 -9.09 -17.89 1.44
CA LEU A 57 -8.85 -19.27 1.04
C LEU A 57 -7.34 -19.56 0.93
N LYS A 58 -6.58 -18.67 0.27
CA LYS A 58 -5.11 -18.79 0.16
C LYS A 58 -4.43 -18.75 1.53
N VAL A 59 -4.90 -17.90 2.44
CA VAL A 59 -4.37 -17.82 3.81
C VAL A 59 -4.61 -19.14 4.57
N LYS A 60 -5.78 -19.76 4.43
CA LYS A 60 -6.05 -21.09 4.98
C LYS A 60 -5.10 -22.14 4.40
N GLU A 61 -4.98 -22.21 3.07
CA GLU A 61 -4.10 -23.17 2.38
C GLU A 61 -2.65 -23.00 2.82
N PHE A 62 -2.18 -21.76 2.97
CA PHE A 62 -0.86 -21.45 3.50
C PHE A 62 -0.69 -21.95 4.94
N ALA A 63 -1.64 -21.68 5.84
CA ALA A 63 -1.58 -22.16 7.22
C ALA A 63 -1.56 -23.70 7.28
N GLU A 64 -2.37 -24.37 6.46
CA GLU A 64 -2.38 -25.84 6.37
C GLU A 64 -1.08 -26.41 5.78
N SER A 65 -0.40 -25.69 4.87
CA SER A 65 0.88 -26.12 4.30
C SER A 65 2.03 -26.17 5.32
N LYS A 66 1.88 -25.49 6.45
CA LYS A 66 2.85 -25.48 7.55
C LYS A 66 2.63 -26.62 8.55
N LEU A 67 1.54 -27.38 8.40
CA LEU A 67 1.21 -28.51 9.26
C LEU A 67 1.70 -29.83 8.64
N SER A 68 2.18 -30.72 9.50
CA SER A 68 2.35 -32.14 9.15
C SER A 68 0.99 -32.78 8.86
N GLN A 69 0.97 -33.89 8.10
CA GLN A 69 -0.24 -34.62 7.74
C GLN A 69 -1.10 -34.97 8.97
N ALA A 70 -0.48 -35.51 10.03
CA ALA A 70 -1.18 -35.84 11.28
C ALA A 70 -1.76 -34.59 11.98
N ALA A 71 -1.03 -33.47 11.97
CA ALA A 71 -1.48 -32.23 12.59
C ALA A 71 -2.62 -31.56 11.79
N ARG A 72 -2.70 -31.81 10.47
CA ARG A 72 -3.76 -31.30 9.60
C ARG A 72 -5.10 -31.95 9.90
N GLU A 73 -5.12 -33.24 10.22
CA GLU A 73 -6.36 -33.93 10.63
C GLU A 73 -6.89 -33.41 11.96
N VAL A 74 -6.00 -33.25 12.95
CA VAL A 74 -6.35 -32.64 14.25
C VAL A 74 -6.87 -31.21 14.05
N PHE A 75 -6.23 -30.43 13.18
CA PHE A 75 -6.66 -29.08 12.85
C PHE A 75 -8.07 -29.04 12.24
N LYS A 76 -8.38 -29.90 11.25
CA LYS A 76 -9.71 -29.97 10.61
C LYS A 76 -10.83 -30.28 11.61
N ASN A 77 -10.56 -31.13 12.59
CA ASN A 77 -11.51 -31.54 13.61
C ASN A 77 -11.61 -30.56 14.80
N ALA A 78 -10.66 -29.63 14.94
CA ALA A 78 -10.66 -28.65 16.03
C ALA A 78 -11.86 -27.68 15.97
N PRO A 79 -12.31 -27.10 17.10
CA PRO A 79 -13.34 -26.06 17.12
C PRO A 79 -13.01 -24.87 16.22
N VAL A 80 -14.04 -24.22 15.68
CA VAL A 80 -13.92 -23.08 14.76
C VAL A 80 -13.03 -21.96 15.30
N GLN A 81 -13.16 -21.63 16.59
CA GLN A 81 -12.34 -20.61 17.25
C GLN A 81 -10.86 -20.96 17.20
N LYS A 82 -10.48 -22.18 17.60
CA LYS A 82 -9.09 -22.65 17.57
C LYS A 82 -8.50 -22.66 16.16
N GLN A 83 -9.32 -22.98 15.15
CA GLN A 83 -8.86 -22.92 13.76
C GLN A 83 -8.55 -21.49 13.32
N ARG A 84 -9.42 -20.53 13.65
CA ARG A 84 -9.22 -19.10 13.35
C ARG A 84 -7.98 -18.57 14.04
N ASP A 85 -7.84 -18.85 15.34
CA ASP A 85 -6.68 -18.41 16.14
C ASP A 85 -5.37 -18.93 15.56
N PHE A 86 -5.34 -20.20 15.14
CA PHE A 86 -4.17 -20.80 14.50
C PHE A 86 -3.84 -20.14 13.16
N ILE A 87 -4.84 -19.93 12.30
CA ILE A 87 -4.66 -19.29 10.99
C ILE A 87 -4.10 -17.87 11.18
N ASP A 88 -4.70 -17.09 12.08
CA ASP A 88 -4.31 -15.70 12.36
C ASP A 88 -2.91 -15.63 12.96
N LYS A 89 -2.58 -16.52 13.90
CA LYS A 89 -1.23 -16.61 14.49
C LYS A 89 -0.19 -16.92 13.42
N THR A 90 -0.48 -17.90 12.55
CA THR A 90 0.42 -18.30 11.46
C THR A 90 0.65 -17.16 10.47
N LEU A 91 -0.41 -16.41 10.12
CA LEU A 91 -0.31 -15.24 9.25
C LEU A 91 0.57 -14.15 9.86
N ARG A 92 0.37 -13.82 11.14
CA ARG A 92 1.17 -12.82 11.86
C ARG A 92 2.64 -13.22 11.96
N SER A 93 2.92 -14.48 12.29
CA SER A 93 4.30 -14.98 12.35
C SER A 93 5.00 -14.93 11.00
N ALA A 94 4.30 -15.28 9.92
CA ALA A 94 4.84 -15.15 8.57
C ALA A 94 5.17 -13.68 8.24
N GLN A 95 4.24 -12.75 8.49
CA GLN A 95 4.47 -11.32 8.25
C GLN A 95 5.68 -10.78 9.01
N GLN A 96 5.86 -11.18 10.28
CA GLN A 96 7.02 -10.78 11.09
C GLN A 96 8.33 -11.36 10.55
N GLU A 97 8.33 -12.62 10.11
CA GLU A 97 9.50 -13.27 9.52
C GLU A 97 9.91 -12.59 8.20
N PHE A 98 8.93 -12.28 7.34
CA PHE A 98 9.15 -11.52 6.11
C PHE A 98 9.70 -10.12 6.40
N ALA A 99 9.14 -9.41 7.39
CA ALA A 99 9.63 -8.10 7.80
C ALA A 99 11.11 -8.18 8.25
N ARG A 100 11.46 -9.16 9.09
CA ARG A 100 12.85 -9.37 9.55
C ARG A 100 13.82 -9.66 8.40
N LYS A 101 13.45 -10.55 7.47
CA LYS A 101 14.29 -10.89 6.31
C LYS A 101 14.45 -9.72 5.34
N SER A 102 13.41 -8.90 5.17
CA SER A 102 13.47 -7.72 4.28
C SER A 102 14.38 -6.60 4.80
N VAL A 103 14.60 -6.51 6.12
CA VAL A 103 15.51 -5.52 6.74
C VAL A 103 16.98 -5.94 6.59
N GLN A 104 17.28 -7.24 6.55
CA GLN A 104 18.67 -7.71 6.41
C GLN A 104 19.23 -7.58 4.99
N PHE A 105 18.37 -7.62 3.95
CA PHE A 105 18.82 -7.55 2.55
C PHE A 105 19.20 -6.13 2.10
N THR A 106 18.81 -5.08 2.84
CA THR A 106 19.16 -3.67 2.56
C THR A 106 20.48 -3.22 3.19
N GLN A 107 21.16 -4.07 3.96
CA GLN A 107 22.50 -3.75 4.46
C GLN A 107 23.55 -4.15 3.42
N GLN A 108 23.67 -3.36 2.35
CA GLN A 108 25.00 -3.17 1.77
C GLN A 108 25.84 -2.51 2.86
N ARG A 109 26.88 -3.20 3.34
CA ARG A 109 27.90 -2.59 4.20
C ARG A 109 28.45 -1.38 3.45
N TYR A 110 28.08 -0.18 3.88
CA TYR A 110 28.81 1.01 3.53
C TYR A 110 30.24 0.81 4.02
N VAL A 111 31.23 1.04 3.15
CA VAL A 111 32.60 1.27 3.62
C VAL A 111 32.53 2.57 4.41
N ASP A 112 32.98 2.55 5.66
CA ASP A 112 33.04 3.74 6.50
C ASP A 112 33.87 4.83 5.79
N ILE A 113 33.19 5.85 5.30
CA ILE A 113 33.81 7.15 5.07
C ILE A 113 33.82 7.78 6.45
N GLN A 114 35.00 8.11 6.97
CA GLN A 114 35.12 8.80 8.25
C GLN A 114 34.35 10.12 8.18
N ASP A 115 33.32 10.26 9.02
CA ASP A 115 32.55 11.50 9.16
C ASP A 115 33.46 12.59 9.75
N GLU A 116 33.87 13.57 8.93
CA GLU A 116 34.26 14.88 9.44
C GLU A 116 33.01 15.57 10.01
N GLU A 117 33.14 16.15 11.21
CA GLU A 117 32.03 16.80 11.92
C GLU A 117 31.32 17.89 11.09
N PRO A 118 30.01 18.08 11.29
CA PRO A 118 29.26 19.09 10.56
C PRO A 118 29.62 20.49 11.07
N VAL A 119 30.40 21.25 10.28
CA VAL A 119 30.57 22.69 10.50
C VAL A 119 29.26 23.39 10.15
N VAL A 120 28.54 23.85 11.17
CA VAL A 120 27.41 24.77 11.06
C VAL A 120 27.95 26.12 10.55
N GLN A 121 27.57 26.53 9.34
CA GLN A 121 27.77 27.91 8.87
C GLN A 121 26.41 28.62 8.84
N ASP A 122 26.27 29.63 9.71
CA ASP A 122 25.15 30.56 9.70
C ASP A 122 25.10 31.32 8.37
N PHE A 123 23.97 31.30 7.67
CA PHE A 123 23.73 32.13 6.50
C PHE A 123 23.27 33.52 6.94
N PRO A 124 23.97 34.62 6.60
CA PRO A 124 23.51 35.97 6.89
C PRO A 124 22.29 36.33 6.03
N ASN A 125 21.34 37.01 6.67
CA ASN A 125 20.08 37.49 6.10
C ASN A 125 20.33 38.62 5.08
N ILE A 126 19.95 38.43 3.81
CA ILE A 126 20.39 39.26 2.67
C ILE A 126 19.66 40.63 2.57
N ASN A 127 18.64 40.90 3.39
CA ASN A 127 17.80 42.10 3.24
C ASN A 127 18.03 43.23 4.26
N GLU A 128 19.14 43.23 5.00
CA GLU A 128 19.39 44.26 6.04
C GLU A 128 20.67 45.11 5.81
N GLN A 129 21.27 45.03 4.61
CA GLN A 129 22.52 45.74 4.28
C GLN A 129 22.41 46.80 3.18
N LEU A 130 21.20 47.27 2.85
CA LEU A 130 20.99 48.30 1.82
C LEU A 130 20.87 49.74 2.35
N ASP A 131 20.81 49.98 3.66
CA ASP A 131 20.54 51.34 4.19
C ASP A 131 21.72 52.06 4.86
N ASN A 132 22.91 51.47 4.98
CA ASN A 132 24.04 52.09 5.71
C ASN A 132 25.37 52.18 4.94
N GLN A 133 25.32 52.44 3.63
CA GLN A 133 26.50 52.88 2.86
C GLN A 133 26.20 54.16 2.07
N MET A 134 25.69 55.16 2.79
CA MET A 134 25.96 56.56 2.47
C MET A 134 27.04 57.03 3.46
N THR A 135 27.99 57.83 2.96
CA THR A 135 29.00 58.64 3.67
C THR A 135 30.43 58.05 3.77
N TYR A 136 31.37 58.88 3.26
CA TYR A 136 32.84 58.85 3.31
C TYR A 136 33.55 57.92 2.30
N GLU A 137 33.71 58.38 1.05
CA GLU A 137 34.81 59.21 0.52
C GLU A 137 36.20 58.55 0.44
N GLU A 138 36.63 58.41 -0.81
CA GLU A 138 37.96 58.73 -1.35
C GLU A 138 39.22 58.20 -0.64
N ARG A 139 39.92 57.29 -1.33
CA ARG A 139 41.30 57.51 -1.80
C ARG A 139 41.72 56.39 -2.75
N GLY A 140 42.23 56.79 -3.91
CA GLY A 140 42.49 55.91 -5.05
C GLY A 140 43.72 55.01 -4.93
N VAL A 141 43.88 54.15 -5.93
CA VAL A 141 44.94 54.20 -6.96
C VAL A 141 44.81 52.92 -7.82
N ASN A 142 44.91 53.12 -9.13
CA ASN A 142 44.79 52.13 -10.20
C ASN A 142 45.58 50.83 -9.99
N LYS A 143 44.94 49.67 -10.27
CA LYS A 143 45.64 48.54 -10.91
C LYS A 143 44.66 47.67 -11.70
N ALA A 144 45.09 47.35 -12.92
CA ALA A 144 44.34 46.76 -14.02
C ALA A 144 43.51 45.52 -13.65
N GLU A 145 42.29 45.46 -14.18
CA GLU A 145 41.45 44.26 -14.21
C GLU A 145 42.05 43.22 -15.18
N GLU A 146 42.53 42.10 -14.66
CA GLU A 146 42.68 40.89 -15.46
C GLU A 146 41.32 40.18 -15.60
N PRO A 147 40.95 39.69 -16.79
CA PRO A 147 39.66 39.04 -17.00
C PRO A 147 39.63 37.71 -16.23
N ARG A 148 38.70 37.57 -15.28
CA ARG A 148 38.44 36.29 -14.60
C ARG A 148 37.88 35.30 -15.61
N LEU A 149 38.78 34.50 -16.19
CA LEU A 149 38.46 33.36 -17.05
C LEU A 149 37.50 32.41 -16.33
N SER A 150 36.35 32.17 -16.94
CA SER A 150 35.30 31.27 -16.47
C SER A 150 35.84 29.88 -16.08
N ALA A 151 35.34 29.32 -14.98
CA ALA A 151 35.72 28.02 -14.43
C ALA A 151 35.74 26.89 -15.47
N ASN A 152 34.92 26.99 -16.52
CA ASN A 152 34.87 26.03 -17.62
C ASN A 152 36.17 25.97 -18.44
N ASN A 153 36.92 27.08 -18.55
CA ASN A 153 38.18 27.10 -19.28
C ASN A 153 39.32 26.47 -18.46
N ARG A 154 39.28 26.56 -17.12
CA ARG A 154 40.24 25.91 -16.21
C ARG A 154 40.09 24.40 -16.21
N ILE A 155 38.84 23.91 -16.29
CA ILE A 155 38.56 22.47 -16.39
C ILE A 155 39.04 21.93 -17.74
N LYS A 156 38.80 22.67 -18.84
CA LYS A 156 39.29 22.27 -20.17
C LYS A 156 40.82 22.23 -20.24
N SER A 157 41.53 23.22 -19.70
CA SER A 157 42.99 23.23 -19.71
C SER A 157 43.58 22.12 -18.85
N ALA A 158 43.00 21.83 -17.68
CA ALA A 158 43.44 20.75 -16.80
C ALA A 158 43.25 19.36 -17.44
N VAL A 159 42.11 19.14 -18.12
CA VAL A 159 41.86 17.89 -18.86
C VAL A 159 42.84 17.73 -20.04
N GLN A 160 43.19 18.82 -20.70
CA GLN A 160 44.08 18.81 -21.86
C GLN A 160 45.56 18.65 -21.48
N GLU A 161 45.96 19.15 -20.31
CA GLU A 161 47.27 18.87 -19.70
C GLU A 161 47.38 17.43 -19.20
N ALA A 162 46.33 16.89 -18.59
CA ALA A 162 46.27 15.48 -18.21
C ALA A 162 46.38 14.56 -19.44
N TRP A 163 45.71 14.91 -20.54
CA TRP A 163 45.78 14.15 -21.79
C TRP A 163 47.17 14.19 -22.45
N ARG A 164 47.87 15.34 -22.35
CA ARG A 164 49.25 15.49 -22.84
C ARG A 164 50.27 14.75 -21.98
N ALA A 165 50.04 14.64 -20.67
CA ALA A 165 50.88 13.83 -19.77
C ALA A 165 50.75 12.32 -20.06
N VAL A 166 49.55 11.87 -20.42
CA VAL A 166 49.28 10.50 -20.87
C VAL A 166 49.93 10.21 -22.24
N GLN A 167 50.00 11.19 -23.15
CA GLN A 167 50.65 11.02 -24.46
C GLN A 167 52.18 11.15 -24.43
N LYS A 168 52.76 11.85 -23.45
CA LYS A 168 54.21 11.96 -23.27
C LYS A 168 54.85 10.74 -22.59
N THR A 169 54.03 9.84 -22.03
CA THR A 169 54.49 8.55 -21.53
C THR A 169 54.36 7.49 -22.61
N SER A 170 55.20 7.61 -23.65
CA SER A 170 55.48 6.48 -24.54
C SER A 170 56.07 5.33 -23.71
N PRO A 171 55.68 4.06 -23.96
CA PRO A 171 56.09 2.94 -23.14
C PRO A 171 57.57 2.64 -23.35
N SER A 172 58.42 3.04 -22.40
CA SER A 172 59.69 2.37 -22.19
C SER A 172 59.37 0.96 -21.71
N GLU A 173 59.85 -0.05 -22.44
CA GLU A 173 59.67 -1.47 -22.17
C GLU A 173 60.06 -1.84 -20.73
N VAL A 174 59.10 -1.81 -19.81
CA VAL A 174 59.20 -2.59 -18.58
C VAL A 174 58.46 -3.89 -18.86
N ARG A 175 59.23 -4.92 -19.19
CA ARG A 175 58.78 -6.31 -19.21
C ARG A 175 58.34 -6.71 -17.80
N VAL A 176 57.08 -6.47 -17.45
CA VAL A 176 56.39 -7.22 -16.40
C VAL A 176 55.39 -8.10 -17.13
N GLY A 177 55.67 -9.41 -17.13
CA GLY A 177 54.87 -10.39 -17.85
C GLY A 177 53.42 -10.37 -17.39
N ALA A 178 52.52 -9.87 -18.24
CA ALA A 178 51.12 -10.21 -18.17
C ALA A 178 51.01 -11.70 -18.47
N LYS A 179 50.66 -12.51 -17.47
CA LYS A 179 50.25 -13.90 -17.70
C LYS A 179 49.13 -13.88 -18.75
N PRO A 180 49.17 -14.75 -19.77
CA PRO A 180 48.06 -14.85 -20.70
C PRO A 180 46.81 -15.17 -19.87
N VAL A 181 45.76 -14.35 -20.03
CA VAL A 181 44.45 -14.65 -19.46
C VAL A 181 44.02 -15.96 -20.12
N ASP A 182 44.05 -17.05 -19.36
CA ASP A 182 43.74 -18.39 -19.86
C ASP A 182 42.37 -18.36 -20.54
N ASN A 183 42.28 -18.90 -21.76
CA ASN A 183 41.00 -19.01 -22.48
C ASN A 183 39.95 -19.75 -21.63
N ASP A 184 40.38 -20.65 -20.75
CA ASP A 184 39.54 -21.35 -19.79
C ASP A 184 38.88 -20.41 -18.78
N THR A 185 39.56 -19.33 -18.36
CA THR A 185 38.95 -18.33 -17.47
C THR A 185 37.91 -17.48 -18.20
N ILE A 186 38.15 -17.16 -19.47
CA ILE A 186 37.18 -16.43 -20.30
C ILE A 186 35.95 -17.30 -20.58
N GLU A 187 36.15 -18.61 -20.78
CA GLU A 187 35.07 -19.57 -21.02
C GLU A 187 34.27 -19.84 -19.73
N SER A 188 34.94 -19.94 -18.58
CA SER A 188 34.30 -20.01 -17.26
C SER A 188 33.43 -18.79 -16.99
N LEU A 189 33.93 -17.58 -17.27
CA LEU A 189 33.18 -16.33 -17.08
C LEU A 189 31.98 -16.24 -18.05
N LYS A 190 32.12 -16.69 -19.30
CA LYS A 190 30.99 -16.78 -20.25
C LYS A 190 29.92 -17.75 -19.75
N ASN A 191 30.33 -18.88 -19.18
CA ASN A 191 29.42 -19.86 -18.60
C ASN A 191 28.71 -19.32 -17.34
N GLU A 192 29.42 -18.60 -16.47
CA GLU A 192 28.81 -17.91 -15.31
C GLU A 192 27.82 -16.84 -15.75
N ILE A 193 28.16 -15.99 -16.74
CA ILE A 193 27.23 -14.98 -17.27
C ILE A 193 26.00 -15.65 -17.91
N LYS A 194 26.18 -16.78 -18.60
CA LYS A 194 25.07 -17.55 -19.18
C LYS A 194 24.18 -18.13 -18.08
N MET A 195 24.77 -18.66 -17.01
CA MET A 195 24.05 -19.19 -15.85
C MET A 195 23.30 -18.07 -15.10
N LEU A 196 23.92 -16.90 -14.91
CA LEU A 196 23.28 -15.73 -14.33
C LEU A 196 22.11 -15.24 -15.19
N LYS A 197 22.27 -15.18 -16.52
CA LYS A 197 21.17 -14.86 -17.45
C LYS A 197 20.04 -15.88 -17.36
N GLN A 198 20.34 -17.18 -17.22
CA GLN A 198 19.34 -18.21 -17.02
C GLN A 198 18.62 -18.09 -15.67
N ILE A 199 19.34 -17.76 -14.59
CA ILE A 199 18.75 -17.51 -13.27
C ILE A 199 17.82 -16.29 -13.31
N ILE A 200 18.24 -15.19 -13.95
CA ILE A 200 17.40 -13.99 -14.13
C ILE A 200 16.14 -14.32 -14.94
N ASN A 201 16.29 -15.07 -16.03
CA ASN A 201 15.15 -15.46 -16.86
C ASN A 201 14.19 -16.41 -16.11
N ASN A 202 14.73 -17.28 -15.26
CA ASN A 202 13.93 -18.11 -14.35
C ASN A 202 13.23 -17.28 -13.27
N PHE A 203 13.86 -16.20 -12.75
CA PHE A 203 13.25 -15.26 -11.81
C PHE A 203 12.07 -14.49 -12.41
N ASN A 204 12.16 -14.10 -13.69
CA ASN A 204 11.04 -13.49 -14.42
C ASN A 204 9.85 -14.44 -14.59
N ASN A 205 10.08 -15.76 -14.50
CA ASN A 205 9.08 -16.81 -14.65
C ASN A 205 8.60 -17.40 -13.30
N VAL A 206 9.15 -16.96 -12.16
CA VAL A 206 8.56 -17.26 -10.86
C VAL A 206 7.25 -16.49 -10.79
N PRO A 207 6.09 -17.16 -10.62
CA PRO A 207 4.83 -16.45 -10.46
C PRO A 207 4.98 -15.53 -9.24
N GLN A 208 4.76 -14.23 -9.44
CA GLN A 208 4.76 -13.15 -8.45
C GLN A 208 3.66 -13.32 -7.38
N ASN A 209 3.31 -14.55 -7.00
CA ASN A 209 2.25 -14.89 -6.05
C ASN A 209 2.56 -14.48 -4.60
N PHE A 210 3.76 -13.96 -4.31
CA PHE A 210 4.07 -13.24 -3.06
C PHE A 210 3.27 -11.95 -2.88
N ILE A 211 2.62 -11.44 -3.94
CA ILE A 211 1.75 -10.26 -3.89
C ILE A 211 0.61 -10.45 -2.88
N SER A 212 0.25 -11.67 -2.47
CA SER A 212 -0.95 -11.94 -1.66
C SER A 212 -0.85 -11.66 -0.14
N LEU A 213 0.26 -11.16 0.40
CA LEU A 213 0.52 -11.15 1.86
C LEU A 213 0.19 -9.84 2.61
N HIS A 214 -0.16 -8.77 1.91
CA HIS A 214 -0.43 -7.47 2.54
C HIS A 214 -1.88 -6.99 2.34
N PRO A 215 -2.42 -6.14 3.23
CA PRO A 215 -3.73 -5.52 3.04
C PRO A 215 -3.83 -4.82 1.67
N GLY A 216 -4.91 -5.08 0.92
CA GLY A 216 -5.12 -4.50 -0.41
C GLY A 216 -4.49 -5.28 -1.58
N ALA A 217 -3.74 -6.35 -1.29
CA ALA A 217 -3.11 -7.20 -2.30
C ALA A 217 -4.09 -7.77 -3.33
N VAL A 218 -5.25 -8.24 -2.86
CA VAL A 218 -6.30 -8.82 -3.71
C VAL A 218 -6.87 -7.78 -4.66
N GLU A 219 -6.85 -6.52 -4.23
CA GLU A 219 -7.31 -5.34 -4.96
C GLU A 219 -6.22 -4.70 -5.84
N GLY A 220 -5.04 -5.35 -5.96
CA GLY A 220 -3.93 -4.90 -6.82
C GLY A 220 -3.18 -3.68 -6.29
N ILE A 221 -3.27 -3.42 -4.99
CA ILE A 221 -2.60 -2.29 -4.33
C ILE A 221 -1.12 -2.65 -4.14
N PRO A 222 -0.16 -1.75 -4.42
CA PRO A 222 1.25 -1.99 -4.09
C PRO A 222 1.48 -2.05 -2.57
N TYR A 223 2.49 -2.80 -2.14
CA TYR A 223 2.84 -2.92 -0.72
C TYR A 223 3.08 -1.55 -0.06
N GLU A 224 3.74 -0.63 -0.76
CA GLU A 224 4.04 0.72 -0.29
C GLU A 224 2.78 1.53 0.04
N LEU A 225 1.64 1.22 -0.60
CA LEU A 225 0.36 1.89 -0.36
C LEU A 225 -0.61 1.05 0.47
N SER A 226 -0.17 -0.13 0.94
CA SER A 226 -0.97 -1.02 1.79
C SER A 226 -1.39 -0.33 3.09
N TYR A 227 -0.49 0.45 3.70
CA TYR A 227 -0.80 1.22 4.91
C TYR A 227 -1.95 2.20 4.68
N LEU A 228 -2.01 2.81 3.49
CA LEU A 228 -3.04 3.79 3.16
C LEU A 228 -4.39 3.09 3.01
N TYR A 229 -4.42 1.97 2.29
CA TYR A 229 -5.64 1.18 2.12
C TYR A 229 -6.24 0.75 3.47
N GLU A 230 -5.39 0.26 4.38
CA GLU A 230 -5.79 -0.14 5.72
C GLU A 230 -6.24 1.07 6.56
N HIS A 231 -5.55 2.21 6.43
CA HIS A 231 -5.95 3.45 7.10
C HIS A 231 -7.33 3.93 6.65
N LEU A 232 -7.62 3.93 5.35
CA LEU A 232 -8.94 4.30 4.83
C LEU A 232 -10.03 3.34 5.36
N LYS A 233 -9.74 2.03 5.36
CA LYS A 233 -10.68 1.01 5.87
C LYS A 233 -10.97 1.13 7.35
N SER A 234 -9.94 1.31 8.17
CA SER A 234 -10.09 1.47 9.62
C SER A 234 -10.89 2.73 9.99
N ASN A 235 -10.88 3.75 9.13
CA ASN A 235 -11.72 4.94 9.25
C ASN A 235 -13.12 4.79 8.62
N GLY A 236 -13.55 3.57 8.29
CA GLY A 236 -14.91 3.29 7.83
C GLY A 236 -15.16 3.46 6.33
N ILE A 237 -14.12 3.69 5.52
CA ILE A 237 -14.25 3.73 4.06
C ILE A 237 -14.31 2.30 3.53
N ASN A 238 -15.31 1.99 2.70
CA ASN A 238 -15.50 0.65 2.17
C ASN A 238 -14.34 0.23 1.23
N SER A 239 -14.15 -1.08 1.03
CA SER A 239 -13.05 -1.63 0.22
C SER A 239 -12.99 -1.05 -1.20
N LYS A 240 -14.14 -0.85 -1.84
CA LYS A 240 -14.22 -0.36 -3.22
C LYS A 240 -13.68 1.07 -3.31
N ASN A 241 -14.17 1.96 -2.47
CA ASN A 241 -13.77 3.36 -2.41
C ASN A 241 -12.32 3.50 -1.94
N SER A 242 -11.88 2.71 -0.96
CA SER A 242 -10.48 2.69 -0.52
C SER A 242 -9.54 2.28 -1.66
N THR A 243 -9.91 1.27 -2.43
CA THR A 243 -9.13 0.83 -3.61
C THR A 243 -9.07 1.94 -4.65
N GLU A 244 -10.19 2.56 -4.98
CA GLU A 244 -10.25 3.65 -5.95
C GLU A 244 -9.36 4.83 -5.52
N LEU A 245 -9.45 5.26 -4.27
CA LEU A 245 -8.63 6.35 -3.73
C LEU A 245 -7.14 6.03 -3.80
N VAL A 246 -6.74 4.81 -3.45
CA VAL A 246 -5.35 4.36 -3.53
C VAL A 246 -4.87 4.29 -4.98
N GLN A 247 -5.72 3.88 -5.92
CA GLN A 247 -5.39 3.91 -7.34
C GLN A 247 -5.20 5.33 -7.87
N LYS A 248 -5.98 6.31 -7.39
CA LYS A 248 -5.78 7.72 -7.75
C LYS A 248 -4.42 8.24 -7.29
N VAL A 249 -4.06 7.95 -6.03
CA VAL A 249 -2.71 8.23 -5.49
C VAL A 249 -1.64 7.59 -6.38
N LYS A 250 -1.81 6.31 -6.74
CA LYS A 250 -0.88 5.58 -7.60
C LYS A 250 -0.71 6.24 -8.97
N SER A 251 -1.80 6.69 -9.59
CA SER A 251 -1.79 7.30 -10.92
C SER A 251 -1.26 8.74 -10.94
N SER A 252 -1.29 9.45 -9.81
CA SER A 252 -0.97 10.88 -9.75
C SER A 252 0.34 11.22 -9.02
N LEU A 253 0.85 10.33 -8.16
CA LEU A 253 2.12 10.54 -7.46
C LEU A 253 3.23 9.63 -8.01
N ASP A 254 4.45 10.17 -8.02
CA ASP A 254 5.65 9.40 -8.32
C ASP A 254 5.85 8.27 -7.29
N PRO A 255 6.26 7.05 -7.72
CA PRO A 255 6.47 5.91 -6.82
C PRO A 255 7.44 6.18 -5.67
N SER A 256 8.44 7.04 -5.86
CA SER A 256 9.38 7.43 -4.80
C SER A 256 8.71 8.13 -3.61
N LEU A 257 7.53 8.72 -3.83
CA LEU A 257 6.77 9.45 -2.83
C LEU A 257 5.81 8.57 -2.02
N TYR A 258 5.52 7.34 -2.45
CA TYR A 258 4.54 6.47 -1.77
C TYR A 258 4.90 6.20 -0.30
N LYS A 259 6.20 6.07 0.00
CA LYS A 259 6.72 5.86 1.36
C LYS A 259 6.66 7.15 2.20
N LYS A 260 6.58 8.32 1.58
CA LYS A 260 6.54 9.62 2.25
C LYS A 260 5.09 10.00 2.56
N LYS A 261 4.60 9.54 3.71
CA LYS A 261 3.21 9.77 4.18
C LYS A 261 2.70 11.21 4.04
N PRO A 262 3.48 12.28 4.34
CA PRO A 262 2.99 13.65 4.19
C PRO A 262 2.52 14.00 2.77
N TYR A 263 3.23 13.54 1.73
CA TYR A 263 2.87 13.80 0.33
C TYR A 263 1.59 13.06 -0.08
N VAL A 264 1.49 11.79 0.33
CA VAL A 264 0.30 10.97 0.08
C VAL A 264 -0.93 11.58 0.77
N ASN A 265 -0.79 11.98 2.04
CA ASN A 265 -1.86 12.62 2.79
C ASN A 265 -2.26 13.98 2.21
N ALA A 266 -1.27 14.80 1.80
CA ALA A 266 -1.53 16.09 1.16
C ALA A 266 -2.30 15.92 -0.16
N TYR A 267 -1.92 14.92 -0.97
CA TYR A 267 -2.66 14.58 -2.19
C TYR A 267 -4.11 14.19 -1.88
N LEU A 268 -4.33 13.31 -0.90
CA LEU A 268 -5.69 12.88 -0.53
C LEU A 268 -6.52 14.03 0.04
N ALA A 269 -5.93 14.89 0.86
CA ALA A 269 -6.61 16.08 1.37
C ALA A 269 -7.03 17.00 0.21
N LYS A 270 -6.13 17.30 -0.72
CA LYS A 270 -6.44 18.07 -1.93
C LYS A 270 -7.55 17.40 -2.75
N TYR A 271 -7.47 16.09 -2.93
CA TYR A 271 -8.47 15.32 -3.65
C TYR A 271 -9.84 15.44 -2.95
N PHE A 272 -9.91 15.23 -1.65
CA PHE A 272 -11.16 15.37 -0.90
C PHE A 272 -11.73 16.79 -0.99
N LEU A 273 -10.91 17.83 -0.83
CA LEU A 273 -11.36 19.22 -0.97
C LEU A 273 -11.89 19.53 -2.37
N SER A 274 -11.34 18.90 -3.41
CA SER A 274 -11.73 19.14 -4.80
C SER A 274 -12.97 18.37 -5.23
N TYR A 275 -13.23 17.19 -4.63
CA TYR A 275 -14.28 16.27 -5.10
C TYR A 275 -15.39 15.99 -4.10
N LEU A 276 -15.20 16.28 -2.81
CA LEU A 276 -16.30 16.19 -1.84
C LEU A 276 -17.24 17.36 -2.09
N LYS A 277 -18.44 17.03 -2.58
CA LYS A 277 -19.52 18.01 -2.73
C LYS A 277 -20.00 18.41 -1.33
N VAL A 278 -19.88 19.70 -1.03
CA VAL A 278 -20.42 20.31 0.17
C VAL A 278 -21.67 21.09 -0.22
N CYS A 279 -22.74 20.95 0.57
CA CYS A 279 -23.94 21.78 0.41
C CYS A 279 -23.74 23.04 1.26
N GLU A 280 -23.58 24.19 0.61
CA GLU A 280 -23.41 25.48 1.29
C GLU A 280 -24.76 26.00 1.83
N GLU A 281 -25.81 25.90 1.02
CA GLU A 281 -27.15 26.42 1.29
C GLU A 281 -28.04 25.40 2.01
N ARG A 282 -27.53 24.82 3.12
CA ARG A 282 -28.21 23.72 3.85
C ARG A 282 -29.63 24.07 4.30
N TYR A 283 -29.87 25.34 4.61
CA TYR A 283 -31.16 25.85 5.13
C TYR A 283 -32.03 26.50 4.06
N GLU A 284 -31.62 26.42 2.80
CA GLU A 284 -32.39 27.01 1.71
C GLU A 284 -33.53 26.09 1.25
N GLY A 285 -34.60 26.72 0.80
CA GLY A 285 -35.84 26.05 0.42
C GLY A 285 -36.87 26.02 1.55
N LYS A 286 -38.14 25.95 1.14
CA LYS A 286 -39.28 25.93 2.07
C LYS A 286 -39.53 24.53 2.66
N ASN A 287 -39.21 23.50 1.90
CA ASN A 287 -39.55 22.11 2.22
C ASN A 287 -38.27 21.28 2.32
N HIS A 288 -38.05 20.66 3.49
CA HIS A 288 -36.90 19.78 3.72
C HIS A 288 -37.38 18.35 3.96
N LEU A 289 -36.87 17.41 3.16
CA LEU A 289 -37.27 16.01 3.21
C LEU A 289 -36.12 15.14 3.73
N PHE A 290 -36.38 14.36 4.79
CA PHE A 290 -35.38 13.49 5.43
C PHE A 290 -35.57 12.04 4.98
N LEU A 291 -34.71 11.59 4.06
CA LEU A 291 -34.79 10.26 3.43
C LEU A 291 -33.62 9.36 3.86
N GLY A 292 -33.82 8.03 3.77
CA GLY A 292 -32.77 7.05 4.00
C GLY A 292 -33.24 5.73 4.61
N PRO A 293 -32.33 4.78 4.87
CA PRO A 293 -32.65 3.46 5.43
C PRO A 293 -33.22 3.51 6.85
N HIS A 294 -33.86 2.42 7.27
CA HIS A 294 -34.43 2.25 8.62
C HIS A 294 -33.36 2.45 9.71
N SER A 295 -33.75 3.05 10.84
CA SER A 295 -32.91 3.23 12.04
C SER A 295 -31.60 4.03 11.87
N GLN A 296 -31.43 4.79 10.79
CA GLN A 296 -30.25 5.65 10.56
C GLN A 296 -30.36 7.06 11.19
N GLY A 297 -31.31 7.27 12.11
CA GLY A 297 -31.44 8.55 12.82
C GLY A 297 -32.18 9.67 12.09
N LYS A 298 -32.96 9.38 11.03
CA LYS A 298 -33.70 10.39 10.25
C LYS A 298 -34.57 11.32 11.09
N THR A 299 -35.42 10.76 11.96
CA THR A 299 -36.30 11.52 12.85
C THR A 299 -35.49 12.39 13.82
N SER A 300 -34.42 11.85 14.40
CA SER A 300 -33.54 12.59 15.30
C SER A 300 -32.82 13.73 14.58
N SER A 301 -32.35 13.51 13.35
CA SER A 301 -31.72 14.54 12.52
C SER A 301 -32.71 15.63 12.10
N LEU A 302 -33.95 15.26 11.78
CA LEU A 302 -35.04 16.20 11.51
C LEU A 302 -35.28 17.11 12.71
N ILE A 303 -35.44 16.54 13.91
CA ILE A 303 -35.68 17.33 15.12
C ILE A 303 -34.50 18.26 15.42
N LYS A 304 -33.25 17.79 15.30
CA LYS A 304 -32.06 18.64 15.48
C LYS A 304 -32.04 19.80 14.49
N PHE A 305 -32.34 19.53 13.22
CA PHE A 305 -32.39 20.54 12.17
C PHE A 305 -33.51 21.56 12.39
N ALA A 306 -34.71 21.07 12.75
CA ALA A 306 -35.85 21.88 13.12
C ALA A 306 -35.56 22.80 14.32
N SER A 307 -34.99 22.25 15.39
CA SER A 307 -34.60 23.02 16.58
C SER A 307 -33.58 24.11 16.23
N GLU A 308 -32.62 23.82 15.35
CA GLU A 308 -31.64 24.81 14.90
C GLU A 308 -32.30 25.97 14.14
N LEU A 309 -33.24 25.69 13.23
CA LEU A 309 -34.00 26.70 12.50
C LEU A 309 -34.87 27.59 13.42
N VAL A 310 -35.49 27.00 14.44
CA VAL A 310 -36.31 27.73 15.42
C VAL A 310 -35.44 28.62 16.31
N ILE A 311 -34.34 28.07 16.85
CA ILE A 311 -33.52 28.78 17.84
C ILE A 311 -32.63 29.83 17.18
N LYS A 312 -31.89 29.46 16.13
CA LYS A 312 -30.90 30.36 15.51
C LYS A 312 -31.52 31.28 14.49
N SER A 313 -32.36 30.74 13.61
CA SER A 313 -32.94 31.48 12.48
C SER A 313 -34.34 32.05 12.78
N LYS A 314 -34.90 31.77 13.97
CA LYS A 314 -36.24 32.22 14.42
C LYS A 314 -37.36 31.92 13.41
N GLN A 315 -37.20 30.85 12.63
CA GLN A 315 -38.18 30.47 11.62
C GLN A 315 -39.37 29.75 12.24
N LYS A 316 -40.57 29.99 11.68
CA LYS A 316 -41.77 29.20 11.98
C LYS A 316 -41.72 27.93 11.15
N ILE A 317 -41.64 26.79 11.83
CA ILE A 317 -41.55 25.48 11.18
C ILE A 317 -42.81 24.66 11.44
N ALA A 318 -43.13 23.78 10.50
CA ALA A 318 -44.09 22.70 10.69
C ALA A 318 -43.37 21.38 10.46
N VAL A 319 -43.54 20.43 11.39
CA VAL A 319 -43.02 19.06 11.23
C VAL A 319 -44.16 18.17 10.76
N VAL A 320 -43.96 17.48 9.64
CA VAL A 320 -44.93 16.55 9.07
C VAL A 320 -44.32 15.15 9.08
N SER A 321 -44.97 14.21 9.78
CA SER A 321 -44.58 12.80 9.73
C SER A 321 -45.28 12.13 8.55
N LEU A 322 -44.49 11.50 7.68
CA LEU A 322 -44.96 10.65 6.58
C LEU A 322 -44.71 9.16 6.87
N ASP A 323 -44.15 8.83 8.05
CA ASP A 323 -43.88 7.44 8.43
C ASP A 323 -45.13 6.81 9.04
N THR A 324 -45.89 6.10 8.20
CA THR A 324 -47.09 5.37 8.62
C THR A 324 -46.81 3.93 9.07
N LYS A 325 -45.55 3.48 9.03
CA LYS A 325 -45.18 2.09 9.32
C LYS A 325 -44.67 1.90 10.75
N LYS A 326 -44.04 2.92 11.32
CA LYS A 326 -43.46 2.83 12.65
C LYS A 326 -44.45 3.33 13.70
N ILE A 327 -44.76 2.48 14.67
CA ILE A 327 -45.66 2.83 15.79
C ILE A 327 -45.01 3.95 16.61
N GLY A 328 -45.74 5.06 16.78
CA GLY A 328 -45.28 6.24 17.54
C GLY A 328 -44.28 7.14 16.80
N ALA A 329 -44.32 7.16 15.47
CA ALA A 329 -43.42 7.96 14.61
C ALA A 329 -43.97 9.33 14.19
#